data_AF-A0A4Y2S8K1-F1
#
_entry.id   AF-A0A4Y2S8K1-F1
#
_cell.length_a   1.000
_cell.length_b   1.000
_cell.length_c   1.000
_cell.angle_alpha   90.00
_cell.angle_beta   90.00
_cell.angle_gamma   90.00
#
_symmetry.space_group_name_H-M   'P 1'
#
loop_
_entity.id
_entity.type
_entity.pdbx_description
1 polymer ?
#
loop_
_entity_poly.entity_id
_entity_poly.type
_entity_poly.pdbx_seq_one_letter_code
_entity_poly.pdbx_strand_id
1 'polypeptide(L)'
;MTRCTSSIKPTDTNRCVCKKRIGCKSRPISNRTTKIGLCARSHSRLFLHARSTGFQFLIDSGAAVSCFPRRLTNYGVAQDNTLYAANGSAIKCYGTKKLNLDLGLWRKFSRNFTVAHISHPIIGSDFLERFELLIDIENRRLNDSLTFSSRKGVKAACNTLGLTLISNQSPFHTILSKFRELFTPTLSDVDTPHNNEHFIETNDPPVFSKARRLTPEKLFETGISDANGTGYYMTISKCFY
;
A
#
# COMPACT_ATOMS: atom_id res chain seq x y z
N MET A 1 54.37 -40.91 -20.39
CA MET A 1 54.72 -40.90 -21.83
C MET A 1 53.97 -42.03 -22.51
N THR A 2 52.91 -41.72 -23.25
CA THR A 2 52.45 -42.58 -24.36
C THR A 2 51.76 -41.67 -25.36
N ARG A 3 52.40 -41.50 -26.53
CA ARG A 3 51.82 -40.84 -27.70
C ARG A 3 51.03 -41.88 -28.50
N CYS A 4 49.85 -41.50 -28.98
CA CYS A 4 49.34 -42.00 -30.27
C CYS A 4 48.90 -40.80 -31.10
N THR A 5 49.29 -40.84 -32.37
CA THR A 5 49.29 -39.80 -33.38
C THR A 5 48.05 -39.84 -34.28
N SER A 6 47.66 -38.67 -34.81
CA SER A 6 47.02 -38.37 -36.11
C SER A 6 45.76 -39.17 -36.51
N SER A 7 44.63 -38.53 -36.85
CA SER A 7 44.52 -37.75 -38.09
C SER A 7 43.31 -36.80 -38.07
N ILE A 8 43.48 -35.61 -38.64
CA ILE A 8 42.47 -34.57 -38.85
C ILE A 8 41.76 -34.83 -40.20
N LYS A 9 40.42 -34.75 -40.27
CA LYS A 9 39.71 -33.68 -41.01
C LYS A 9 38.17 -33.71 -40.81
N PRO A 10 37.52 -32.54 -40.90
CA PRO A 10 36.24 -32.24 -40.26
C PRO A 10 35.06 -32.27 -41.25
N THR A 11 33.85 -32.46 -40.74
CA THR A 11 32.65 -31.85 -41.31
C THR A 11 31.74 -31.40 -40.17
N ASP A 12 31.72 -30.09 -40.00
CA ASP A 12 30.59 -29.25 -39.57
C ASP A 12 29.23 -29.80 -40.02
N THR A 13 28.09 -29.58 -39.37
CA THR A 13 27.77 -28.81 -38.16
C THR A 13 26.35 -29.20 -37.75
N ASN A 14 26.14 -29.30 -36.44
CA ASN A 14 25.01 -28.75 -35.70
C ASN A 14 23.57 -29.08 -36.14
N ARG A 15 23.11 -30.29 -35.77
CA ARG A 15 21.73 -30.46 -35.29
C ARG A 15 21.69 -31.41 -34.09
N CYS A 16 22.23 -30.96 -32.96
CA CYS A 16 22.12 -31.69 -31.70
C CYS A 16 20.86 -31.24 -30.94
N VAL A 17 19.83 -32.07 -31.01
CA VAL A 17 18.64 -32.01 -30.15
C VAL A 17 19.10 -32.24 -28.70
N CYS A 18 19.20 -31.18 -27.90
CA CYS A 18 19.47 -31.32 -26.48
C CYS A 18 18.15 -31.45 -25.71
N LYS A 19 17.67 -32.69 -25.56
CA LYS A 19 16.66 -33.06 -24.55
C LYS A 19 17.31 -32.95 -23.16
N LYS A 20 17.37 -31.74 -22.60
CA LYS A 20 17.65 -31.55 -21.17
C LYS A 20 16.35 -31.66 -20.39
N ARG A 21 16.05 -32.87 -19.90
CA ARG A 21 15.13 -33.07 -18.77
C ARG A 21 15.80 -32.49 -17.53
N ILE A 22 15.49 -31.25 -17.19
CA ILE A 22 15.78 -30.70 -15.86
C ILE A 22 14.65 -31.17 -14.95
N GLY A 23 14.93 -32.15 -14.10
CA GLY A 23 13.99 -32.59 -13.07
C GLY A 23 13.83 -31.51 -12.01
N CYS A 24 12.72 -30.78 -12.05
CA CYS A 24 12.26 -30.02 -10.89
C CYS A 24 11.78 -31.02 -9.84
N LYS A 25 12.51 -31.13 -8.72
CA LYS A 25 12.02 -31.83 -7.53
C LYS A 25 10.84 -31.02 -6.96
N SER A 26 9.62 -31.35 -7.39
CA SER A 26 8.40 -30.84 -6.78
C SER A 26 8.30 -31.38 -5.35
N ARG A 27 8.34 -30.49 -4.35
CA ARG A 27 7.91 -30.84 -2.99
C ARG A 27 6.41 -31.15 -3.03
N PRO A 28 5.91 -32.16 -2.29
CA PRO A 28 4.49 -32.43 -2.26
C PRO A 28 3.74 -31.23 -1.68
N ILE A 29 2.84 -30.67 -2.49
CA ILE A 29 1.87 -29.66 -2.07
C ILE A 29 0.98 -30.34 -1.02
N SER A 30 1.07 -29.89 0.24
CA SER A 30 0.11 -30.35 1.25
C SER A 30 -1.26 -29.81 0.86
N ASN A 31 -2.20 -30.71 0.55
CA ASN A 31 -3.60 -30.38 0.38
C ASN A 31 -4.16 -29.87 1.72
N ARG A 32 -3.96 -28.59 2.02
CA ARG A 32 -4.85 -27.89 2.96
C ARG A 32 -6.04 -27.45 2.15
N THR A 33 -7.15 -28.14 2.38
CA THR A 33 -8.49 -27.64 2.07
C THR A 33 -8.66 -26.28 2.75
N THR A 34 -8.28 -25.20 2.06
CA THR A 34 -8.65 -23.86 2.47
C THR A 34 -10.14 -23.77 2.25
N LYS A 35 -10.91 -23.98 3.33
CA LYS A 35 -12.24 -23.38 3.44
C LYS A 35 -12.05 -21.92 3.05
N ILE A 36 -12.64 -21.51 1.94
CA ILE A 36 -12.81 -20.10 1.57
C ILE A 36 -13.81 -19.57 2.59
N GLY A 37 -13.34 -19.38 3.83
CA GLY A 37 -14.03 -18.57 4.80
C GLY A 37 -13.94 -17.15 4.28
N LEU A 38 -15.10 -16.55 4.05
CA LEU A 38 -15.28 -15.15 3.72
C LEU A 38 -14.60 -14.29 4.81
N CYS A 39 -13.28 -14.12 4.71
CA CYS A 39 -12.54 -13.29 5.63
C CYS A 39 -12.84 -11.86 5.18
N ALA A 40 -13.84 -11.24 5.80
CA ALA A 40 -14.06 -9.82 5.70
C ALA A 40 -12.69 -9.14 5.83
N ARG A 41 -12.20 -8.50 4.75
CA ARG A 41 -10.92 -7.80 4.74
C ARG A 41 -10.92 -6.83 5.90
N SER A 42 -10.28 -7.22 7.00
CA SER A 42 -10.15 -6.38 8.18
C SER A 42 -9.27 -5.21 7.76
N HIS A 43 -9.76 -3.97 7.89
CA HIS A 43 -9.02 -2.80 7.44
C HIS A 43 -7.61 -2.77 8.06
N SER A 44 -6.61 -2.43 7.25
CA SER A 44 -5.17 -2.37 7.61
C SER A 44 -4.80 -1.19 8.52
N ARG A 45 -5.76 -0.68 9.29
CA ARG A 45 -5.50 0.43 10.23
C ARG A 45 -4.71 -0.08 11.42
N LEU A 46 -3.66 0.66 11.76
CA LEU A 46 -2.80 0.32 12.87
C LEU A 46 -3.31 1.00 14.14
N PHE A 47 -3.73 0.21 15.11
CA PHE A 47 -4.04 0.70 16.46
C PHE A 47 -2.97 0.26 17.45
N LEU A 48 -2.59 1.15 18.37
CA LEU A 48 -1.70 0.81 19.48
C LEU A 48 -2.39 1.06 20.82
N HIS A 49 -2.27 0.08 21.71
CA HIS A 49 -2.74 0.21 23.08
C HIS A 49 -1.68 0.93 23.93
N ALA A 50 -2.04 2.10 24.45
CA ALA A 50 -1.20 2.84 25.38
C ALA A 50 -1.43 2.31 26.80
N ARG A 51 -0.42 1.64 27.38
CA ARG A 51 -0.48 1.06 28.72
C ARG A 51 -0.75 2.10 29.80
N SER A 52 -0.25 3.33 29.61
CA SER A 52 -0.42 4.41 30.59
C SER A 52 -1.84 4.94 30.70
N THR A 53 -2.65 4.83 29.64
CA THR A 53 -4.02 5.39 29.61
C THR A 53 -5.11 4.34 29.44
N GLY A 54 -4.75 3.12 29.02
CA GLY A 54 -5.70 2.07 28.68
C GLY A 54 -6.43 2.28 27.35
N PHE A 55 -6.14 3.37 26.62
CA PHE A 55 -6.79 3.67 25.35
C PHE A 55 -6.05 3.06 24.16
N GLN A 56 -6.81 2.74 23.11
CA GLN A 56 -6.27 2.41 21.80
C GLN A 56 -6.20 3.66 20.94
N PHE A 57 -5.00 3.96 20.43
CA PHE A 57 -4.73 5.08 19.55
C PHE A 57 -4.63 4.59 18.12
N LEU A 58 -5.33 5.26 17.20
CA LEU A 58 -5.12 5.10 15.77
C LEU A 58 -3.79 5.75 15.39
N ILE A 59 -2.94 5.02 14.68
CA ILE A 59 -1.72 5.56 14.09
C ILE A 59 -2.06 6.03 12.68
N ASP A 60 -2.00 7.33 12.44
CA ASP A 60 -2.44 7.95 11.20
C ASP A 60 -1.44 9.03 10.74
N SER A 61 -0.56 8.67 9.81
CA SER A 61 0.37 9.62 9.20
C SER A 61 -0.32 10.67 8.33
N GLY A 62 -1.60 10.45 7.96
CA GLY A 62 -2.39 11.43 7.21
C GLY A 62 -2.98 12.55 8.08
N ALA A 63 -2.92 12.42 9.41
CA ALA A 63 -3.37 13.46 10.33
C ALA A 63 -2.20 14.38 10.71
N ALA A 64 -2.28 15.67 10.40
CA ALA A 64 -1.23 16.64 10.71
C ALA A 64 -0.98 16.81 12.23
N VAL A 65 -2.02 16.60 13.05
CA VAL A 65 -1.96 16.79 14.50
C VAL A 65 -2.52 15.60 15.26
N SER A 66 -1.89 15.29 16.39
CA SER A 66 -2.34 14.26 17.31
C SER A 66 -3.54 14.74 18.12
N CYS A 67 -4.59 13.94 18.13
CA CYS A 67 -5.89 14.34 18.66
C CYS A 67 -6.39 13.40 19.76
N PHE A 68 -7.09 13.98 20.73
CA PHE A 68 -7.72 13.24 21.82
C PHE A 68 -9.24 13.48 21.84
N PRO A 69 -10.09 12.44 22.02
CA PRO A 69 -11.53 12.60 21.98
C PRO A 69 -12.05 13.51 23.08
N ARG A 70 -12.86 14.49 22.70
CA ARG A 70 -13.57 15.38 23.63
C ARG A 70 -14.34 14.61 24.69
N ARG A 71 -15.01 13.51 24.31
CA ARG A 71 -15.81 12.65 25.20
C ARG A 71 -15.01 12.04 26.37
N LEU A 72 -13.68 12.02 26.29
CA LEU A 72 -12.78 11.45 27.30
C LEU A 72 -12.15 12.53 28.20
N THR A 73 -12.75 13.72 28.23
CA THR A 73 -12.24 14.91 28.94
C THR A 73 -13.37 15.75 29.53
N ASN A 74 -13.04 16.82 30.26
CA ASN A 74 -14.02 17.71 30.91
C ASN A 74 -14.19 19.10 30.21
N TYR A 75 -13.56 19.34 29.06
CA TYR A 75 -13.56 20.63 28.32
C TYR A 75 -14.93 21.13 27.77
N GLY A 76 -15.81 21.73 28.57
CA GLY A 76 -17.17 22.10 28.14
C GLY A 76 -17.28 22.95 26.85
N VAL A 77 -16.33 23.85 26.63
CA VAL A 77 -16.47 24.95 25.66
C VAL A 77 -15.58 24.72 24.44
N ALA A 78 -16.15 24.90 23.24
CA ALA A 78 -15.40 24.87 21.99
C ALA A 78 -14.50 26.10 21.88
N GLN A 79 -13.31 25.93 21.31
CA GLN A 79 -12.36 26.99 21.04
C GLN A 79 -12.47 27.42 19.58
N ASP A 80 -11.92 28.58 19.23
CA ASP A 80 -11.95 29.13 17.86
C ASP A 80 -11.13 28.28 16.86
N ASN A 81 -10.27 27.40 17.36
CA ASN A 81 -9.49 26.50 16.52
C ASN A 81 -10.38 25.36 15.96
N THR A 82 -10.35 25.18 14.65
CA THR A 82 -11.09 24.12 13.94
C THR A 82 -10.12 23.27 13.13
N LEU A 83 -10.25 21.96 13.24
CA LEU A 83 -9.54 21.02 12.37
C LEU A 83 -10.44 20.64 11.19
N TYR A 84 -9.84 20.21 10.09
CA TYR A 84 -10.60 19.79 8.90
C TYR A 84 -10.24 18.35 8.55
N ALA A 85 -11.27 17.55 8.29
CA ALA A 85 -11.08 16.21 7.74
C ALA A 85 -10.74 16.27 6.25
N ALA A 86 -10.28 15.15 5.68
CA ALA A 86 -9.94 15.06 4.26
C ALA A 86 -11.12 15.35 3.31
N ASN A 87 -12.37 15.19 3.76
CA ASN A 87 -13.57 15.54 3.00
C ASN A 87 -14.00 17.02 3.18
N GLY A 88 -13.18 17.84 3.84
CA GLY A 88 -13.48 19.25 4.13
C GLY A 88 -14.41 19.48 5.32
N SER A 89 -14.91 18.45 6.00
CA SER A 89 -15.79 18.65 7.16
C SER A 89 -15.02 19.25 8.33
N ALA A 90 -15.59 20.29 8.94
CA ALA A 90 -15.06 20.93 10.13
C ALA A 90 -15.20 20.03 11.38
N ILE A 91 -14.12 19.92 12.14
CA ILE A 91 -14.00 19.21 13.41
C ILE A 91 -13.73 20.24 14.50
N LYS A 92 -14.70 20.41 15.40
CA LYS A 92 -14.60 21.34 16.53
C LYS A 92 -13.49 20.92 17.50
N CYS A 93 -12.69 21.89 17.96
CA CYS A 93 -11.69 21.68 19.01
C CYS A 93 -12.12 22.35 20.32
N TYR A 94 -11.56 21.86 21.42
CA TYR A 94 -11.95 22.26 22.78
C TYR A 94 -10.75 22.63 23.67
N GLY A 95 -9.54 22.59 23.11
CA GLY A 95 -8.29 22.92 23.82
C GLY A 95 -7.22 21.86 23.59
N THR A 96 -6.21 21.85 24.46
CA THR A 96 -5.08 20.92 24.39
C THR A 96 -4.90 20.18 25.71
N LYS A 97 -4.64 18.87 25.64
CA LYS A 97 -4.36 18.02 26.79
C LYS A 97 -2.97 17.40 26.67
N LYS A 98 -2.11 17.60 27.66
CA LYS A 98 -0.81 16.92 27.73
C LYS A 98 -1.00 15.46 28.14
N LEU A 99 -0.49 14.53 27.35
CA LEU A 99 -0.51 13.09 27.63
C LEU A 99 0.91 12.56 27.77
N ASN A 100 1.09 11.63 28.71
CA ASN A 100 2.31 10.84 28.87
C ASN A 100 2.00 9.39 28.46
N LEU A 101 2.34 9.05 27.23
CA LEU A 101 1.99 7.77 26.62
C LEU A 101 3.10 6.74 26.82
N ASP A 102 2.74 5.59 27.37
CA ASP A 102 3.57 4.38 27.27
C ASP A 102 2.97 3.48 26.18
N LEU A 103 3.59 3.52 25.00
CA LEU A 103 3.19 2.72 23.85
C LEU A 103 3.86 1.33 23.83
N GLY A 104 4.61 0.97 24.87
CA GLY A 104 5.37 -0.28 24.89
C GLY A 104 6.68 -0.24 24.11
N LEU A 105 7.18 0.95 23.78
CA LEU A 105 8.42 1.20 23.01
C LEU A 105 9.60 1.58 23.93
N TRP A 106 9.69 0.95 25.10
CA TRP A 106 10.79 1.08 26.07
C TRP A 106 11.06 2.50 26.63
N ARG A 107 10.27 3.50 26.21
CA ARG A 107 10.25 4.85 26.77
C ARG A 107 8.83 5.43 26.79
N LYS A 108 8.67 6.52 27.53
CA LYS A 108 7.41 7.29 27.60
C LYS A 108 7.47 8.51 26.69
N PHE A 109 6.34 8.84 26.08
CA PHE A 109 6.20 9.95 25.14
C PHE A 109 5.31 11.03 25.74
N SER A 110 5.86 12.21 25.99
CA SER A 110 5.12 13.34 26.57
C SER A 110 4.79 14.38 25.51
N ARG A 111 3.51 14.58 25.19
CA ARG A 111 3.09 15.51 24.13
C ARG A 111 1.70 16.10 24.38
N ASN A 112 1.48 17.29 23.84
CA ASN A 112 0.17 17.94 23.85
C ASN A 112 -0.68 17.38 22.70
N PHE A 113 -1.89 16.95 23.01
CA PHE A 113 -2.89 16.49 22.05
C PHE A 113 -3.99 17.54 21.92
N THR A 114 -4.45 17.79 20.70
CA THR A 114 -5.62 18.63 20.46
C THR A 114 -6.88 17.88 20.86
N VAL A 115 -7.68 18.45 21.75
CA VAL A 115 -8.96 17.86 22.15
C VAL A 115 -10.00 18.22 21.09
N ALA A 116 -10.53 17.22 20.40
CA ALA A 116 -11.40 17.41 19.24
C ALA A 116 -12.66 16.54 19.29
N HIS A 117 -13.68 16.90 18.52
CA HIS A 117 -14.89 16.10 18.34
C HIS A 117 -14.65 14.88 17.45
N ILE A 118 -13.96 13.87 18.00
CA ILE A 118 -13.60 12.62 17.30
C ILE A 118 -13.95 11.39 18.14
N SER A 119 -14.07 10.23 17.49
CA SER A 119 -14.49 8.98 18.15
C SER A 119 -13.35 8.25 18.86
N HIS A 120 -12.16 8.25 18.27
CA HIS A 120 -10.97 7.54 18.76
C HIS A 120 -9.77 8.49 18.87
N PRO A 121 -8.86 8.28 19.84
CA PRO A 121 -7.59 8.99 19.88
C PRO A 121 -6.74 8.72 18.63
N ILE A 122 -6.05 9.75 18.14
CA ILE A 122 -5.22 9.69 16.93
C ILE A 122 -3.80 10.16 17.28
N ILE A 123 -2.80 9.36 16.90
CA ILE A 123 -1.40 9.75 16.83
C ILE A 123 -1.14 10.19 15.38
N GLY A 124 -0.96 11.49 15.21
CA GLY A 124 -0.70 12.13 13.92
C GLY A 124 0.78 12.25 13.60
N SER A 125 1.08 12.85 12.45
CA SER A 125 2.44 13.08 11.96
C SER A 125 3.27 13.93 12.92
N ASP A 126 2.69 14.94 13.60
CA ASP A 126 3.42 15.78 14.56
C ASP A 126 4.08 14.99 15.71
N PHE A 127 3.43 13.93 16.17
CA PHE A 127 3.94 13.05 17.22
C PHE A 127 4.93 12.05 16.64
N LEU A 128 4.63 11.48 15.47
CA LEU A 128 5.49 10.50 14.81
C LEU A 128 6.85 11.10 14.45
N GLU A 129 6.85 12.29 13.85
CA GLU A 129 8.05 13.05 13.52
C GLU A 129 8.84 13.40 14.78
N ARG A 130 8.17 13.96 15.80
CA ARG A 130 8.83 14.41 17.02
C ARG A 130 9.57 13.30 17.77
N PHE A 131 9.09 12.07 17.69
CA PHE A 131 9.64 10.93 18.40
C PHE A 131 10.34 9.92 17.49
N GLU A 132 10.53 10.24 16.21
CA GLU A 132 11.21 9.40 15.21
C GLU A 132 10.60 7.99 15.10
N LEU A 133 9.27 7.94 15.06
CA LEU A 133 8.50 6.71 15.00
C LEU A 133 8.17 6.34 13.55
N LEU A 134 8.50 5.11 13.16
CA LEU A 134 8.30 4.58 11.81
C LEU A 134 7.14 3.60 11.78
N ILE A 135 6.18 3.83 10.89
CA ILE A 135 5.05 2.95 10.68
C ILE A 135 5.46 1.84 9.72
N ASP A 136 5.42 0.59 10.17
CA ASP A 136 5.60 -0.59 9.33
C ASP A 136 4.24 -1.27 9.15
N ILE A 137 3.60 -0.95 8.03
CA ILE A 137 2.25 -1.42 7.67
C ILE A 137 2.26 -2.92 7.35
N GLU A 138 3.31 -3.39 6.68
CA GLU A 138 3.45 -4.80 6.28
C GLU A 138 3.46 -5.71 7.52
N ASN A 139 4.33 -5.39 8.48
CA ASN A 139 4.45 -6.15 9.72
C ASN A 139 3.46 -5.71 10.81
N ARG A 140 2.69 -4.64 10.53
CA ARG A 140 1.69 -4.05 11.44
C ARG A 140 2.30 -3.67 12.78
N ARG A 141 3.38 -2.92 12.74
CA ARG A 141 4.10 -2.47 13.94
C ARG A 141 4.49 -1.01 13.83
N LEU A 142 4.66 -0.39 14.97
CA LEU A 142 5.34 0.89 15.09
C LEU A 142 6.76 0.60 15.57
N ASN A 143 7.74 1.10 14.84
CA ASN A 143 9.15 1.00 15.18
C ASN A 143 9.61 2.34 15.75
N ASP A 144 10.45 2.27 16.76
CA ASP A 144 11.10 3.42 17.34
C ASP A 144 12.54 3.49 16.82
N SER A 145 12.87 4.53 16.05
CA SER A 145 14.20 4.66 15.45
C SER A 145 15.31 4.91 16.47
N LEU A 146 14.97 5.46 17.63
CA LEU A 146 15.94 5.81 18.67
C LEU A 146 16.25 4.63 19.59
N THR A 147 15.25 3.80 19.90
CA THR A 147 15.43 2.63 20.78
C THR A 147 15.56 1.31 20.02
N PHE A 148 15.36 1.32 18.70
CA PHE A 148 15.25 0.14 17.83
C PHE A 148 14.20 -0.88 18.32
N SER A 149 13.27 -0.44 19.20
CA SER A 149 12.19 -1.27 19.69
C SER A 149 11.02 -1.25 18.72
N SER A 150 10.21 -2.30 18.74
CA SER A 150 9.01 -2.36 17.92
C SER A 150 7.81 -2.84 18.72
N ARG A 151 6.65 -2.28 18.41
CA ARG A 151 5.38 -2.69 19.01
C ARG A 151 4.37 -3.05 17.93
N LYS A 152 3.91 -4.29 17.97
CA LYS A 152 2.85 -4.77 17.09
C LYS A 152 1.53 -4.09 17.45
N GLY A 153 0.85 -3.54 16.45
CA GLY A 153 -0.49 -2.99 16.61
C GLY A 153 -1.56 -4.06 16.65
N VAL A 154 -2.73 -3.66 17.13
CA VAL A 154 -3.93 -4.48 17.21
C VAL A 154 -4.81 -4.19 15.99
N LYS A 155 -5.45 -5.22 15.44
CA LYS A 155 -6.50 -5.03 14.43
C LYS A 155 -7.71 -4.40 15.10
N ALA A 156 -8.30 -3.37 14.50
CA ALA A 156 -9.68 -3.03 14.84
C ALA A 156 -10.56 -4.22 14.49
N ALA A 157 -11.14 -4.87 15.50
CA ALA A 157 -12.19 -5.87 15.34
C ALA A 157 -13.51 -5.14 15.06
N CYS A 158 -13.58 -4.43 13.94
CA CYS A 158 -14.81 -3.74 13.56
C CYS A 158 -14.88 -3.53 12.05
N ASN A 159 -16.07 -3.67 11.51
CA ASN A 159 -16.45 -3.31 10.14
C ASN A 159 -16.34 -1.79 9.86
N THR A 160 -15.62 -1.01 10.67
CA THR A 160 -15.58 0.44 10.56
C THR A 160 -14.56 0.92 9.53
N LEU A 161 -15.13 1.49 8.47
CA LEU A 161 -14.73 2.72 7.78
C LEU A 161 -13.25 2.90 7.45
N GLY A 162 -12.52 1.89 6.99
CA GLY A 162 -11.48 2.18 5.98
C GLY A 162 -12.11 3.03 4.88
N LEU A 163 -11.31 3.79 4.11
CA LEU A 163 -11.82 4.43 2.88
C LEU A 163 -12.56 3.34 2.11
N THR A 164 -13.87 3.38 2.22
CA THR A 164 -14.78 2.44 1.62
C THR A 164 -15.26 3.25 0.47
N LEU A 165 -15.12 2.70 -0.73
CA LEU A 165 -15.57 3.34 -1.96
C LEU A 165 -17.06 3.75 -1.88
N ILE A 166 -17.77 3.24 -0.86
CA ILE A 166 -19.20 3.28 -0.69
C ILE A 166 -19.49 3.85 0.69
N SER A 167 -20.15 5.02 0.73
CA SER A 167 -20.71 5.56 1.96
C SER A 167 -21.70 4.58 2.59
N ASN A 168 -21.64 4.38 3.91
CA ASN A 168 -22.61 3.58 4.67
C ASN A 168 -24.02 4.18 4.63
N GLN A 169 -24.14 5.45 4.23
CA GLN A 169 -25.41 6.17 4.07
C GLN A 169 -25.93 6.12 2.63
N SER A 170 -25.19 5.50 1.71
CA SER A 170 -25.64 5.33 0.33
C SER A 170 -26.77 4.30 0.26
N PRO A 171 -27.84 4.54 -0.52
CA PRO A 171 -28.86 3.52 -0.79
C PRO A 171 -28.27 2.26 -1.44
N PHE A 172 -27.10 2.38 -2.07
CA PHE A 172 -26.38 1.29 -2.70
C PHE A 172 -25.46 0.51 -1.75
N HIS A 173 -25.34 0.92 -0.48
CA HIS A 173 -24.44 0.27 0.47
C HIS A 173 -24.71 -1.24 0.60
N THR A 174 -25.98 -1.62 0.67
CA THR A 174 -26.41 -3.02 0.82
C THR A 174 -26.01 -3.87 -0.38
N ILE A 175 -26.19 -3.36 -1.60
CA ILE A 175 -25.87 -4.13 -2.82
C ILE A 175 -24.37 -4.18 -3.05
N LEU A 176 -23.66 -3.07 -2.86
CA LEU A 176 -22.22 -3.03 -3.09
C LEU A 176 -21.43 -3.78 -2.00
N SER A 177 -21.99 -3.91 -0.78
CA SER A 177 -21.46 -4.79 0.25
C SER A 177 -21.63 -6.28 -0.09
N LYS A 178 -22.70 -6.65 -0.80
CA LYS A 178 -22.90 -8.03 -1.29
C LYS A 178 -21.91 -8.39 -2.40
N PHE A 179 -21.54 -7.43 -3.26
CA PHE A 179 -20.64 -7.65 -4.40
C PHE A 179 -19.26 -7.01 -4.21
N ARG A 180 -18.62 -7.25 -3.06
CA ARG A 180 -17.28 -6.71 -2.76
C ARG A 180 -16.18 -7.16 -3.71
N GLU A 181 -16.35 -8.32 -4.33
CA GLU A 181 -15.38 -8.91 -5.25
C GLU A 181 -15.16 -8.03 -6.49
N LEU A 182 -16.18 -7.30 -6.95
CA LEU A 182 -16.09 -6.37 -8.08
C LEU A 182 -15.14 -5.19 -7.85
N PHE A 183 -14.88 -4.84 -6.59
CA PHE A 183 -14.00 -3.72 -6.21
C PHE A 183 -12.61 -4.18 -5.78
N THR A 184 -12.36 -5.48 -5.79
CA THR A 184 -11.05 -6.03 -5.46
C THR A 184 -10.29 -6.17 -6.78
N PRO A 185 -9.23 -5.39 -7.04
CA PRO A 185 -8.42 -5.61 -8.23
C PRO A 185 -7.86 -7.05 -8.16
N THR A 186 -8.28 -7.89 -9.10
CA THR A 186 -7.72 -9.21 -9.32
C THR A 186 -6.28 -9.03 -9.79
N LEU A 187 -5.33 -9.11 -8.85
CA LEU A 187 -3.89 -9.15 -9.14
C LEU A 187 -3.40 -10.55 -9.51
N SER A 188 -4.32 -11.51 -9.67
CA SER A 188 -4.03 -12.80 -10.26
C SER A 188 -4.20 -12.68 -11.77
N ASP A 189 -3.15 -13.00 -12.53
CA ASP A 189 -3.32 -13.69 -13.81
C ASP A 189 -4.17 -14.91 -13.50
N VAL A 190 -5.48 -14.74 -13.63
CA VAL A 190 -6.38 -15.88 -13.60
C VAL A 190 -6.09 -16.55 -14.92
N ASP A 191 -5.46 -17.72 -14.88
CA ASP A 191 -5.51 -18.67 -15.99
C ASP A 191 -6.99 -18.89 -16.27
N THR A 192 -7.54 -18.11 -17.20
CA THR A 192 -8.91 -18.28 -17.63
C THR A 192 -8.97 -19.65 -18.28
N PRO A 193 -9.92 -20.54 -17.89
CA PRO A 193 -10.00 -21.90 -18.43
C PRO A 193 -10.49 -21.92 -19.88
N HIS A 194 -10.40 -20.79 -20.57
CA HIS A 194 -10.83 -20.59 -21.94
C HIS A 194 -9.57 -20.33 -22.72
N ASN A 195 -9.18 -21.31 -23.52
CA ASN A 195 -8.06 -21.24 -24.46
C ASN A 195 -8.39 -20.32 -25.63
N ASN A 196 -8.81 -19.08 -25.34
CA ASN A 196 -9.11 -18.05 -26.31
C ASN A 196 -7.94 -17.07 -26.29
N GLU A 197 -6.92 -17.40 -27.08
CA GLU A 197 -5.85 -16.47 -27.39
C GLU A 197 -6.36 -15.51 -28.48
N HIS A 198 -6.42 -14.21 -28.17
CA HIS A 198 -6.62 -13.20 -29.19
C HIS A 198 -5.29 -12.97 -29.90
N PHE A 199 -5.09 -13.60 -31.04
CA PHE A 199 -3.95 -13.31 -31.91
C PHE A 199 -4.36 -12.37 -33.04
N ILE A 200 -3.52 -11.39 -33.33
CA ILE A 200 -3.64 -10.56 -34.53
C ILE A 200 -2.75 -11.22 -35.57
N GLU A 201 -3.36 -11.76 -36.62
CA GLU A 201 -2.61 -12.35 -37.73
C GLU A 201 -1.96 -11.25 -38.55
N THR A 202 -0.64 -11.10 -38.43
CA THR A 202 0.15 -10.20 -39.27
C THR A 202 1.02 -11.04 -40.19
N ASN A 203 0.82 -10.92 -41.51
CA ASN A 203 1.64 -11.63 -42.50
C ASN A 203 3.02 -10.99 -42.72
N ASP A 204 3.21 -9.77 -42.22
CA ASP A 204 4.42 -8.98 -42.41
C ASP A 204 5.22 -8.79 -41.11
N PRO A 205 6.54 -8.59 -41.19
CA PRO A 205 7.37 -8.28 -40.03
C PRO A 205 6.84 -7.04 -39.26
N PRO A 206 7.01 -6.99 -37.93
CA PRO A 206 6.59 -5.84 -37.12
C PRO A 206 7.17 -4.54 -37.68
N VAL A 207 6.28 -3.64 -38.13
CA VAL A 207 6.69 -2.34 -38.63
C VAL A 207 6.92 -1.40 -37.45
N PHE A 208 8.17 -1.10 -37.16
CA PHE A 208 8.52 -0.09 -36.16
C PHE A 208 8.41 1.31 -36.76
N SER A 209 7.63 2.19 -36.14
CA SER A 209 7.68 3.63 -36.39
C SER A 209 8.48 4.31 -35.28
N LYS A 210 9.37 5.24 -35.64
CA LYS A 210 10.00 6.13 -34.64
C LYS A 210 8.91 6.92 -33.91
N ALA A 211 9.07 7.09 -32.60
CA ALA A 211 8.22 7.97 -31.81
C ALA A 211 8.16 9.36 -32.46
N ARG A 212 6.96 9.82 -32.79
CA ARG A 212 6.78 11.18 -33.31
C ARG A 212 6.90 12.17 -32.15
N ARG A 213 7.60 13.28 -32.40
CA ARG A 213 7.61 14.42 -31.47
C ARG A 213 6.16 14.88 -31.27
N LEU A 214 5.81 15.16 -30.02
CA LEU A 214 4.56 15.85 -29.71
C LEU A 214 4.58 17.23 -30.36
N THR A 215 3.42 17.70 -30.82
CA THR A 215 3.26 19.09 -31.24
C THR A 215 3.52 20.01 -30.04
N PRO A 216 4.00 21.24 -30.25
CA PRO A 216 4.33 22.17 -29.16
C PRO A 216 3.17 22.40 -28.17
N GLU A 217 1.94 22.45 -28.68
CA GLU A 217 0.71 22.60 -27.87
C GLU A 217 0.52 21.44 -26.89
N LYS A 218 0.67 20.20 -27.37
CA LYS A 218 0.52 18.98 -26.54
C LYS A 218 1.68 18.79 -25.55
N LEU A 219 2.87 19.30 -25.88
CA LEU A 219 4.02 19.30 -24.97
C LEU A 219 3.73 20.19 -23.75
N PHE A 220 3.18 21.38 -23.99
CA PHE A 220 2.86 22.36 -22.94
C PHE A 220 1.75 21.85 -22.01
N GLU A 221 0.73 21.18 -22.55
CA GLU A 221 -0.35 20.58 -21.77
C GLU A 221 0.12 19.45 -20.83
N THR A 222 1.20 18.75 -21.17
CA THR A 222 1.74 17.66 -20.32
C THR A 222 2.56 18.16 -19.13
N GLY A 223 2.86 19.46 -19.04
CA GLY A 223 3.63 20.04 -17.92
C GLY A 223 5.08 19.57 -17.83
N ILE A 224 5.61 18.92 -18.88
CA ILE A 224 7.00 18.46 -18.96
C ILE A 224 7.82 19.55 -19.65
N SER A 225 8.12 20.62 -18.93
CA SER A 225 9.08 21.62 -19.40
C SER A 225 9.83 22.24 -18.22
N ASP A 226 11.08 21.81 -18.02
CA ASP A 226 12.05 22.55 -17.23
C ASP A 226 12.76 23.59 -18.12
N ALA A 227 13.11 24.73 -17.51
CA ALA A 227 13.53 25.97 -18.16
C ALA A 227 14.85 25.94 -18.97
N ASN A 228 15.47 24.78 -19.20
CA ASN A 228 16.81 24.67 -19.82
C ASN A 228 16.90 23.77 -21.07
N GLY A 229 15.78 23.40 -21.70
CA GLY A 229 15.79 22.89 -23.09
C GLY A 229 16.52 21.57 -23.37
N THR A 230 17.03 20.86 -22.34
CA THR A 230 17.60 19.51 -22.48
C THR A 230 16.51 18.46 -22.24
N GLY A 231 15.92 17.94 -23.31
CA GLY A 231 14.89 16.89 -23.24
C GLY A 231 15.45 15.58 -22.69
N TYR A 232 14.98 15.16 -21.53
CA TYR A 232 15.15 13.79 -21.04
C TYR A 232 14.21 12.85 -21.81
N TYR A 233 14.77 11.77 -22.36
CA TYR A 233 13.99 10.67 -22.89
C TYR A 233 13.34 9.91 -21.73
N MET A 234 12.02 10.06 -21.56
CA MET A 234 11.23 9.15 -20.74
C MET A 234 10.62 8.08 -21.64
N THR A 235 11.07 6.85 -21.45
CA THR A 235 10.49 5.64 -22.02
C THR A 235 9.11 5.45 -21.38
N ILE A 236 8.07 5.99 -21.98
CA ILE A 236 6.70 5.65 -21.58
C ILE A 236 6.40 4.28 -22.20
N SER A 237 6.71 3.20 -21.47
CA SER A 237 6.07 1.92 -21.71
C SER A 237 4.59 2.06 -21.34
N LYS A 238 3.80 2.60 -22.27
CA LYS A 238 2.35 2.42 -22.28
C LYS A 238 2.10 1.01 -22.83
N CYS A 239 2.08 0.03 -21.93
CA CYS A 239 1.29 -1.17 -22.21
C CYS A 239 -0.17 -0.77 -22.06
N PHE A 240 -0.80 -0.41 -23.18
CA PHE A 240 -2.22 -0.64 -23.35
C PHE A 240 -2.35 -2.12 -23.70
N TYR A 241 -2.78 -2.90 -22.71
CA TYR A 241 -3.79 -3.97 -22.74
C TYR A 241 -3.72 -4.67 -21.37
#